data_AF-A0A968NUL7-F1
#
_entry.id   AF-A0A968NUL7-F1
#
_cell.length_a   1.000
_cell.length_b   1.000
_cell.length_c   1.000
_cell.angle_alpha   90.00
_cell.angle_beta   90.00
_cell.angle_gamma   90.00
#
_symmetry.space_group_name_H-M   'P 1'
#
loop_
_entity.id
_entity.type
_entity.pdbx_description
1 polymer ?
#
loop_
_entity_poly.entity_id
_entity_poly.type
_entity_poly.pdbx_seq_one_letter_code
_entity_poly.pdbx_strand_id
1 'polypeptide(L)'
;MAIVLAGTSSGVGKTTIAIAMLAYLRQHRVQSFKVGPDYIDPMFHRYVTGRPCLNLDPLLTSPEYVQDCLPVMAFDADYALVEGVDGLVDGQAERKRQVRRRSRNY
;
A
#
# COMPACT_ATOMS: atom_id res chain seq x y z
N MET A 1 -10.24 -12.61 0.48
CA MET A 1 -10.38 -11.90 -0.82
C MET A 1 -9.36 -10.77 -0.88
N ALA A 2 -8.66 -10.53 -2.00
CA ALA A 2 -7.69 -9.44 -2.12
C ALA A 2 -8.14 -8.40 -3.16
N ILE A 3 -7.99 -7.12 -2.83
CA ILE A 3 -8.36 -5.98 -3.67
C ILE A 3 -7.16 -5.04 -3.77
N VAL A 4 -6.82 -4.62 -4.99
CA VAL A 4 -5.75 -3.65 -5.25
C VAL A 4 -6.37 -2.39 -5.84
N LEU A 5 -6.16 -1.26 -5.19
CA LEU A 5 -6.57 0.06 -5.64
C LEU A 5 -5.43 0.76 -6.34
N ALA A 6 -5.62 1.01 -7.64
CA ALA A 6 -4.71 1.81 -8.46
C ALA A 6 -5.45 3.02 -9.03
N GLY A 7 -4.70 4.10 -9.28
CA GLY A 7 -5.21 5.32 -9.88
C GLY A 7 -4.66 5.50 -11.28
N THR A 8 -5.30 6.33 -12.10
CA THR A 8 -4.78 6.68 -13.43
C THR A 8 -3.60 7.64 -13.34
N SER A 9 -3.51 8.42 -12.27
CA SER A 9 -2.39 9.31 -11.94
C SER A 9 -2.26 9.52 -10.44
N SER A 10 -1.26 10.30 -10.02
CA SER A 10 -1.20 10.84 -8.66
C SER A 10 -2.37 11.81 -8.40
N GLY A 11 -2.78 11.94 -7.14
CA GLY A 11 -3.83 12.88 -6.70
C GLY A 11 -5.28 12.56 -7.08
N VAL A 12 -5.58 11.44 -7.76
CA VAL A 12 -6.96 11.12 -8.24
C VAL A 12 -7.94 10.69 -7.15
N GLY A 13 -7.56 10.74 -5.88
CA GLY A 13 -8.44 10.37 -4.75
C GLY A 13 -8.41 8.89 -4.34
N LYS A 14 -7.35 8.14 -4.69
CA LYS A 14 -7.16 6.73 -4.27
C LYS A 14 -7.35 6.55 -2.76
N THR A 15 -6.71 7.41 -1.97
CA THR A 15 -6.73 7.36 -0.50
C THR A 15 -8.14 7.57 0.04
N THR A 16 -8.91 8.49 -0.54
CA THR A 16 -10.31 8.70 -0.16
C THR A 16 -11.15 7.46 -0.41
N ILE A 17 -10.98 6.82 -1.57
CA ILE A 17 -11.69 5.57 -1.89
C ILE A 17 -11.20 4.43 -1.00
N ALA A 18 -9.90 4.32 -0.73
CA ALA A 18 -9.32 3.31 0.15
C ALA A 18 -9.93 3.41 1.56
N ILE A 19 -9.96 4.62 2.14
CA ILE A 19 -10.58 4.89 3.44
C ILE A 19 -12.06 4.52 3.44
N ALA A 20 -12.82 4.90 2.40
CA ALA A 20 -14.24 4.57 2.32
C ALA A 20 -14.47 3.06 2.27
N MET A 21 -13.66 2.32 1.50
CA MET A 21 -13.74 0.85 1.43
C MET A 21 -13.33 0.21 2.76
N LEU A 22 -12.27 0.69 3.41
CA LEU A 22 -11.87 0.19 4.73
C LEU A 22 -12.96 0.45 5.78
N ALA A 23 -13.61 1.61 5.75
CA ALA A 23 -14.69 1.94 6.66
C ALA A 23 -15.90 1.02 6.46
N TYR A 24 -16.22 0.66 5.21
CA TYR A 24 -17.25 -0.33 4.91
C TYR A 24 -16.85 -1.74 5.38
N LEU A 25 -15.61 -2.16 5.09
CA LEU A 25 -15.11 -3.50 5.39
C LEU A 25 -14.72 -3.69 6.87
N ARG A 26 -14.76 -2.64 7.71
CA ARG A 26 -14.36 -2.70 9.13
C ARG A 26 -15.18 -3.67 9.98
N GLN A 27 -16.36 -4.09 9.51
CA GLN A 27 -17.18 -5.12 10.16
C GLN A 27 -16.63 -6.54 9.95
N HIS A 28 -15.67 -6.69 9.03
CA HIS A 28 -14.93 -7.91 8.75
C HIS A 28 -13.48 -7.76 9.19
N ARG A 29 -12.72 -8.87 9.18
CA ARG A 29 -11.28 -8.82 9.40
C ARG A 29 -10.58 -8.32 8.14
N VAL A 30 -10.49 -7.00 7.99
CA VAL A 30 -9.76 -6.36 6.89
C VAL A 30 -8.32 -6.04 7.28
N GLN A 31 -7.36 -6.48 6.47
CA GLN A 31 -5.97 -6.06 6.56
C GLN A 31 -5.68 -5.04 5.45
N SER A 32 -5.14 -3.90 5.84
CA SER A 32 -4.80 -2.83 4.91
C SER A 32 -3.30 -2.80 4.61
N PHE A 33 -2.98 -2.39 3.39
CA PHE A 33 -1.63 -2.25 2.89
C PHE A 33 -1.50 -0.96 2.10
N LYS A 34 -0.31 -0.36 2.15
CA LYS A 34 0.06 0.80 1.32
C LYS A 34 1.34 0.45 0.58
N VAL A 35 1.40 0.80 -0.70
CA VAL A 35 2.65 0.85 -1.46
C VAL A 35 3.11 2.30 -1.51
N GLY A 36 4.42 2.52 -1.36
CA GLY A 36 5.06 3.82 -1.54
C GLY A 36 5.49 4.51 -0.23
N PRO A 37 6.14 5.68 -0.35
CA PRO A 37 6.76 6.42 0.74
C PRO A 37 5.82 7.27 1.60
N ASP A 38 4.51 7.17 1.38
CA ASP A 38 3.54 7.95 2.12
C ASP A 38 3.39 7.42 3.55
N TYR A 39 3.69 8.26 4.54
CA TYR A 39 3.54 7.93 5.96
C TYR A 39 2.16 8.30 6.53
N ILE A 40 1.43 9.19 5.86
CA ILE A 40 0.13 9.68 6.33
C ILE A 40 -0.98 8.66 5.99
N ASP A 41 -0.97 8.09 4.79
CA ASP A 41 -2.02 7.14 4.36
C ASP A 41 -2.12 5.92 5.29
N PRO A 42 -1.00 5.26 5.69
CA PRO A 42 -1.04 4.19 6.68
C PRO A 42 -1.67 4.61 8.03
N MET A 43 -1.55 5.88 8.43
CA MET A 43 -2.17 6.38 9.66
C MET A 43 -3.68 6.46 9.51
N PHE A 44 -4.20 6.92 8.37
CA PHE A 44 -5.64 6.92 8.11
C PHE A 44 -6.21 5.51 8.06
N HIS A 45 -5.52 4.59 7.39
CA HIS A 45 -5.91 3.18 7.34
C HIS A 45 -6.00 2.58 8.76
N ARG A 46 -5.00 2.84 9.59
CA ARG A 46 -4.99 2.39 10.99
C ARG A 46 -6.11 3.02 11.81
N TYR A 47 -6.35 4.32 11.62
CA TYR A 47 -7.42 5.03 12.32
C TYR A 47 -8.80 4.42 12.01
N VAL A 48 -9.05 4.05 10.76
CA VAL A 48 -10.35 3.51 10.31
C VAL A 48 -10.53 2.04 10.71
N THR A 49 -9.48 1.23 10.58
CA THR A 49 -9.55 -0.24 10.77
C THR A 49 -9.20 -0.69 12.18
N GLY A 50 -8.53 0.15 12.97
CA GLY A 50 -7.95 -0.23 14.26
C GLY A 50 -6.75 -1.17 14.15
N ARG A 51 -6.34 -1.57 12.93
CA ARG A 51 -5.24 -2.50 12.67
C ARG A 51 -4.06 -1.77 12.01
N PRO A 52 -2.81 -2.20 12.22
CA PRO A 52 -1.68 -1.64 11.50
C PRO A 52 -1.87 -1.76 9.98
N CYS A 53 -1.60 -0.68 9.24
CA CYS A 53 -1.43 -0.75 7.80
C CYS A 53 0.03 -1.14 7.50
N LEU A 54 0.23 -2.21 6.74
CA LEU A 54 1.57 -2.70 6.40
C LEU A 54 2.05 -2.06 5.10
N ASN A 55 3.35 -1.75 5.01
CA ASN A 55 3.91 -1.12 3.81
C ASN A 55 4.53 -2.17 2.88
N LEU A 56 4.03 -2.28 1.65
CA LEU A 56 4.50 -3.26 0.66
C LEU A 56 5.56 -2.69 -0.29
N ASP A 57 6.15 -1.54 0.02
CA ASP A 57 7.29 -1.00 -0.72
C ASP A 57 8.61 -1.64 -0.25
N PRO A 58 9.26 -2.48 -1.09
CA PRO A 58 10.50 -3.15 -0.72
C PRO A 58 11.70 -2.19 -0.62
N LEU A 59 11.58 -0.94 -1.09
CA LEU A 59 12.64 0.07 -0.94
C LEU A 59 12.63 0.73 0.44
N LEU A 60 11.46 0.76 1.09
CA LEU A 60 11.30 1.32 2.44
C LEU A 60 11.35 0.25 3.52
N THR A 61 10.98 -0.97 3.16
CA THR A 61 11.02 -2.14 4.04
C THR A 61 12.15 -3.06 3.58
N SER A 62 11.83 -4.24 3.07
CA SER A 62 12.74 -5.10 2.31
C SER A 62 11.91 -6.11 1.50
N PRO A 63 12.49 -6.77 0.48
CA PRO A 63 11.82 -7.86 -0.23
C PRO A 63 11.35 -8.99 0.70
N GLU A 64 12.13 -9.32 1.73
CA GLU A 64 11.83 -10.35 2.72
C GLU A 64 10.63 -9.92 3.59
N TYR A 65 10.60 -8.68 4.06
CA TYR A 65 9.47 -8.13 4.81
C TYR A 65 8.16 -8.22 4.01
N VAL A 66 8.20 -7.91 2.71
CA VAL A 66 7.03 -7.99 1.82
C VAL A 66 6.54 -9.44 1.69
N GLN A 67 7.46 -10.42 1.65
CA GLN A 67 7.11 -11.84 1.65
C GLN A 67 6.48 -12.26 2.98
N ASP A 68 7.01 -11.78 4.11
CA ASP A 68 6.47 -12.04 5.45
C ASP A 68 5.08 -11.44 5.68
N CYS A 69 4.65 -10.50 4.82
CA CYS A 69 3.28 -9.97 4.84
C CYS A 69 2.26 -10.93 4.18
N LEU A 70 2.69 -11.88 3.33
CA LEU A 70 1.78 -12.78 2.62
C LEU A 70 0.95 -13.69 3.55
N PRO A 71 1.53 -14.31 4.61
CA PRO A 71 0.74 -15.09 5.57
C PRO A 71 -0.36 -14.27 6.25
N VAL A 72 -0.11 -12.99 6.52
CA VAL A 72 -1.11 -12.08 7.12
C VAL A 72 -2.32 -11.92 6.18
N MET A 73 -2.07 -11.78 4.88
CA MET A 73 -3.13 -11.75 3.87
C MET A 73 -3.89 -13.08 3.75
N ALA A 74 -3.19 -14.20 3.87
CA ALA A 74 -3.73 -15.53 3.58
C ALA A 74 -4.51 -16.16 4.76
N PHE A 75 -4.12 -15.86 5.99
CA PHE A 75 -4.61 -16.60 7.17
C PHE A 75 -5.22 -15.72 8.26
N ASP A 76 -4.97 -14.40 8.29
CA ASP A 76 -5.39 -13.53 9.40
C ASP A 76 -6.46 -12.48 8.99
N ALA A 77 -6.91 -12.51 7.73
CA ALA A 77 -7.86 -11.54 7.20
C ALA A 77 -8.89 -12.18 6.25
N ASP A 78 -10.14 -11.74 6.36
CA ASP A 78 -11.21 -12.04 5.39
C ASP A 78 -10.97 -11.26 4.08
N TYR A 79 -10.46 -10.02 4.23
CA TYR A 79 -10.20 -9.09 3.14
C TYR A 79 -8.80 -8.46 3.27
N ALA A 80 -8.10 -8.36 2.15
CA ALA A 80 -6.87 -7.57 2.03
C ALA A 80 -7.11 -6.40 1.06
N LEU A 81 -6.88 -5.17 1.50
CA LEU A 81 -6.95 -3.98 0.66
C LEU A 81 -5.56 -3.36 0.49
N VAL A 82 -5.07 -3.30 -0.74
CA VAL A 82 -3.79 -2.69 -1.09
C VAL A 82 -4.03 -1.37 -1.79
N GLU A 83 -3.60 -0.26 -1.19
CA GLU A 83 -3.52 1.03 -1.86
C GLU A 83 -2.17 1.17 -2.57
N GLY A 84 -2.21 1.40 -3.89
CA GLY A 84 -1.02 1.63 -4.70
C GLY A 84 -0.39 3.02 -4.53
N VAL A 85 0.85 3.17 -5.00
CA VAL A 85 1.55 4.46 -5.12
C VAL A 85 1.27 5.08 -6.50
N ASP A 86 1.08 6.41 -6.55
CA ASP A 86 0.90 7.20 -7.78
C ASP A 86 -0.09 6.62 -8.81
N GLY A 87 0.13 6.86 -10.10
CA GLY A 87 -0.63 6.24 -11.18
C GLY A 87 -0.15 4.81 -11.47
N LEU A 88 -1.06 3.99 -12.00
CA LEU A 88 -0.84 2.59 -12.37
C LEU A 88 0.39 2.39 -13.28
N VAL A 89 0.77 3.40 -14.05
CA VAL A 89 1.93 3.41 -14.95
C VAL A 89 3.15 4.16 -14.42
N ASP A 90 3.00 4.93 -13.35
CA ASP A 90 4.04 5.82 -12.82
C ASP A 90 5.11 5.05 -12.03
N GLY A 91 4.73 3.95 -11.36
CA GLY A 91 5.66 3.16 -10.55
C GLY A 91 6.89 2.60 -11.31
N GLN A 92 6.75 2.31 -12.62
CA GLN A 92 7.88 1.90 -13.47
C GLN A 92 8.83 3.07 -13.76
N ALA A 93 8.29 4.27 -13.93
CA ALA A 93 9.08 5.48 -14.19
C ALA A 93 9.82 5.94 -12.94
N GLU A 94 9.21 5.83 -11.76
CA GLU A 94 9.85 6.16 -10.48
C GLU A 94 10.95 5.18 -10.11
N ARG A 95 10.75 3.87 -10.30
CA ARG A 95 11.79 2.86 -10.10
C ARG A 95 13.05 3.17 -10.93
N LYS A 96 12.88 3.59 -12.20
CA LYS A 96 13.99 4.05 -13.04
C LYS A 96 14.66 5.32 -12.51
N ARG A 97 13.90 6.27 -11.97
CA ARG A 97 14.42 7.52 -11.39
C ARG A 97 15.17 7.30 -10.08
N GLN A 98 14.67 6.45 -9.18
CA GLN A 98 15.31 6.12 -7.90
C GLN A 98 16.59 5.29 -8.08
N VAL A 99 16.59 4.30 -8.98
CA VAL A 99 17.81 3.54 -9.33
C VAL A 99 18.88 4.48 -9.88
N ARG A 100 18.51 5.38 -10.81
CA ARG A 100 19.43 6.34 -11.42
C ARG A 100 19.95 7.41 -10.45
N ARG A 101 19.22 7.72 -9.38
CA ARG A 101 19.68 8.56 -8.27
C ARG A 101 20.71 7.85 -7.38
N ARG A 102 20.52 6.55 -7.09
CA ARG A 102 21.51 5.74 -6.34
C ARG A 102 22.83 5.57 -7.11
N SER A 103 22.80 5.39 -8.44
CA SER A 103 24.00 5.28 -9.27
C SER A 103 24.81 6.58 -9.43
N ARG A 104 24.30 7.73 -8.97
CA ARG A 104 25.03 9.02 -8.99
C ARG A 104 25.69 9.36 -7.65
N ASN A 105 25.37 8.61 -6.59
CA ASN A 105 25.91 8.80 -5.24
C ASN A 105 26.96 7.74 -4.87
N TYR A 106 27.49 7.03 -5.87
CA TYR A 106 28.62 6.10 -5.79
C TYR A 106 29.59 6.40 -6.92
#